data_AF-A0A0F8ZPW6-F1
#
_entry.id   AF-A0A0F8ZPW6-F1
#
_cell.length_a   1.000
_cell.length_b   1.000
_cell.length_c   1.000
_cell.angle_alpha   90.00
_cell.angle_beta   90.00
_cell.angle_gamma   90.00
#
_symmetry.space_group_name_H-M   'P 1'
#
loop_
_entity.id
_entity.type
_entity.pdbx_description
1 polymer ?
#
loop_
_entity_poly.entity_id
_entity_poly.type
_entity_poly.pdbx_seq_one_letter_code
_entity_poly.pdbx_strand_id
1 'polypeptide(L)' 'MGGQTGMKFKQRSKPTDLFCKGCLEQVVLLDVSVILYQCESCAGRYMKSQVLTFDEMTEAKFERVRRRNINILKGDMRP' A
#
# COMPACT_ATOMS: atom_id res chain seq x y z
N MET A 1 8.62 -26.53 37.53
CA MET A 1 9.74 -26.03 36.71
C MET A 1 9.19 -24.97 35.78
N GLY A 2 9.72 -23.75 35.89
CA GLY A 2 9.15 -22.53 35.34
C GLY A 2 9.10 -22.51 33.81
N GLY A 3 7.98 -21.99 33.29
CA GLY A 3 7.85 -21.63 31.90
C GLY A 3 8.60 -20.33 31.60
N GLN A 4 9.23 -20.28 30.43
CA GLN A 4 9.63 -19.05 29.76
C GLN A 4 9.44 -19.25 28.26
N THR A 5 8.19 -19.18 27.82
CA THR A 5 7.88 -19.00 26.41
C THR A 5 8.27 -17.57 26.07
N GLY A 6 9.40 -17.42 25.35
CA GLY A 6 9.88 -16.13 24.87
C GLY A 6 8.78 -15.40 24.11
N MET A 7 8.18 -14.41 24.76
CA MET A 7 7.31 -13.44 24.11
C MET A 7 8.16 -12.63 23.14
N LYS A 8 8.28 -13.11 21.89
CA LYS A 8 8.64 -12.27 20.76
C LYS A 8 7.58 -11.17 20.72
N PHE A 9 7.94 -9.98 21.21
CA PHE A 9 7.19 -8.76 20.97
C PHE A 9 7.10 -8.58 19.45
N LYS A 10 6.05 -9.13 18.85
CA LYS A 10 5.59 -8.70 17.54
C LYS A 10 5.18 -7.25 17.78
N GLN A 11 6.08 -6.31 17.52
CA GLN A 11 5.70 -4.92 17.30
C GLN A 11 4.62 -4.98 16.23
N ARG A 12 3.37 -4.90 16.68
CA ARG A 12 2.20 -4.96 15.82
C ARG A 12 2.25 -3.62 15.11
N SER A 13 2.85 -3.63 13.92
CA SER A 13 3.02 -2.44 13.09
C SER A 13 1.67 -1.72 13.08
N LYS A 14 1.66 -0.46 13.49
CA LYS A 14 0.40 0.28 13.58
C LYS A 14 -0.16 0.39 12.16
N PRO A 15 -1.42 -0.01 11.92
CA PRO A 15 -2.06 0.26 10.65
C PRO A 15 -2.08 1.78 10.44
N THR A 16 -1.79 2.22 9.22
CA THR A 16 -1.76 3.64 8.86
C THR A 16 -2.83 3.93 7.83
N ASP A 17 -3.37 5.14 7.79
CA ASP A 17 -4.29 5.58 6.73
C ASP A 17 -3.59 5.93 5.41
N LEU A 18 -2.43 5.32 5.16
CA LEU A 18 -1.60 5.53 3.99
C LEU A 18 -1.52 4.25 3.16
N PHE A 19 -1.32 4.41 1.86
CA PHE A 19 -1.41 3.35 0.87
C PHE A 19 -0.19 3.33 -0.04
N CYS A 20 0.15 2.15 -0.55
CA CYS A 20 1.26 1.97 -1.46
C CYS A 20 0.88 2.50 -2.85
N LYS A 21 1.74 3.34 -3.45
CA LYS A 21 1.51 3.88 -4.80
C LYS A 21 1.44 2.80 -5.90
N GLY A 22 2.11 1.67 -5.69
CA GLY A 22 2.17 0.55 -6.64
C GLY A 22 0.89 -0.30 -6.60
N CYS A 23 0.66 -1.00 -5.49
CA CYS A 23 -0.45 -1.95 -5.36
C CYS A 23 -1.73 -1.34 -4.79
N LEU A 24 -1.70 -0.10 -4.26
CA LEU A 24 -2.83 0.57 -3.61
C LEU A 24 -3.34 -0.10 -2.33
N GLU A 25 -2.54 -1.01 -1.75
CA GLU A 25 -2.80 -1.63 -0.45
C GLU A 25 -2.27 -0.76 0.69
N GLN A 26 -2.83 -0.94 1.89
CA GLN A 26 -2.41 -0.22 3.08
C GLN A 26 -0.93 -0.47 3.39
N VAL A 27 -0.21 0.57 3.80
CA VAL A 27 1.16 0.43 4.32
C VAL A 27 1.16 0.46 5.84
N VAL A 28 2.19 -0.15 6.41
CA VAL A 28 2.41 -0.13 7.85
C VAL A 28 3.59 0.77 8.19
N LEU A 29 3.54 1.44 9.34
CA LEU A 29 4.67 2.23 9.83
C LEU A 29 5.76 1.27 10.34
N LEU A 30 6.92 1.29 9.68
CA LEU A 30 8.07 0.45 10.02
C LEU A 30 8.96 1.13 11.05
N ASP A 31 9.23 2.42 10.87
CA ASP A 31 10.10 3.21 11.76
C ASP A 31 9.54 4.63 11.95
N VAL A 32 9.34 5.02 13.21
CA VAL A 32 8.77 6.32 13.59
C VAL A 32 9.82 7.44 13.55
N SER A 33 11.09 7.14 13.80
CA SER A 33 12.16 8.14 13.87
C SER A 33 12.46 8.74 12.51
N VAL A 34 12.35 7.95 11.45
CA VAL A 34 12.59 8.39 10.06
C VAL A 34 11.32 8.43 9.21
N ILE A 35 10.15 8.17 9.80
CA ILE A 35 8.85 8.14 9.11
C ILE A 35 8.91 7.24 7.86
N LEU A 36 9.27 5.98 8.11
CA LEU A 36 9.42 4.96 7.09
C LEU A 36 8.25 3.99 7.11
N TYR A 37 7.65 3.78 5.95
CA TYR A 37 6.53 2.88 5.76
C TYR A 37 6.95 1.65 4.97
N GLN A 38 6.27 0.54 5.20
CA GLN A 38 6.46 -0.70 4.44
C GLN A 38 5.12 -1.16 3.87
N CYS A 39 5.12 -1.50 2.59
CA CYS A 39 4.02 -2.24 1.99
C CYS A 39 4.25 -3.73 2.19
N GLU A 40 3.33 -4.42 2.87
CA GLU A 40 3.45 -5.87 3.09
C GLU A 40 3.25 -6.66 1.79
N SER A 41 2.42 -6.18 0.87
CA SER A 41 2.14 -6.86 -0.40
C SER A 41 3.29 -6.74 -1.41
N CYS A 42 3.95 -5.58 -1.48
CA CYS A 42 5.08 -5.37 -2.40
C CYS A 42 6.44 -5.65 -1.75
N ALA A 43 6.49 -5.87 -0.43
CA ALA A 43 7.70 -5.85 0.40
C ALA A 43 8.57 -4.58 0.25
N GLY A 44 8.02 -3.53 -0.36
CA GLY A 44 8.70 -2.25 -0.64
C GLY A 44 8.69 -1.31 0.56
N ARG A 45 9.75 -0.51 0.69
CA ARG A 45 9.87 0.54 1.71
C ARG A 45 9.65 1.90 1.07
N TYR A 46 8.91 2.77 1.75
CA TYR A 46 8.46 4.04 1.24
C TYR A 46 8.60 5.13 2.29
N MET A 47 9.05 6.31 1.87
CA MET A 47 8.94 7.53 2.69
C MET A 47 7.53 8.10 2.62
N LYS A 48 7.20 9.05 3.52
CA LYS A 48 5.92 9.75 3.53
C LYS A 48 5.54 10.37 2.17
N SER A 49 6.50 10.87 1.40
CA SER A 49 6.28 11.45 0.07
C SER A 49 6.01 10.40 -1.03
N GLN A 50 6.17 9.11 -0.73
CA GLN A 50 6.05 8.01 -1.69
C GLN A 50 4.84 7.11 -1.42
N VAL A 51 4.08 7.41 -0.37
CA VAL A 51 2.82 6.75 -0.02
C VAL A 51 1.66 7.67 -0.34
N LEU A 52 0.49 7.09 -0.59
CA LEU A 52 -0.71 7.81 -0.98
C LEU A 52 -1.64 7.95 0.23
N THR A 53 -2.31 9.08 0.33
CA THR A 53 -3.50 9.22 1.18
C THR A 53 -4.68 8.43 0.61
N PHE A 54 -5.77 8.33 1.37
CA PHE A 54 -7.00 7.68 0.90
C PHE A 54 -7.55 8.32 -0.38
N ASP A 55 -7.59 9.64 -0.47
CA ASP A 55 -8.05 10.37 -1.66
C ASP A 55 -7.15 10.09 -2.87
N GLU A 56 -5.83 10.17 -2.71
CA GLU A 56 -4.88 9.90 -3.80
C GLU A 56 -4.92 8.42 -4.25
N MET A 57 -5.08 7.48 -3.33
CA MET A 57 -5.26 6.06 -3.63
C MET A 57 -6.55 5.83 -4.42
N THR A 58 -7.62 6.48 -4.02
CA THR A 58 -8.94 6.41 -4.66
C THR A 58 -8.88 6.98 -6.07
N GLU A 59 -8.29 8.17 -6.25
CA GLU A 59 -8.07 8.78 -7.57
C GLU A 59 -7.24 7.85 -8.47
N ALA A 60 -6.16 7.25 -7.94
CA ALA A 60 -5.36 6.29 -8.68
C ALA A 60 -6.15 5.03 -9.08
N LYS A 61 -7.06 4.51 -8.23
CA LYS A 61 -7.97 3.41 -8.59
C LYS A 61 -8.91 3.83 -9.72
N PHE A 62 -9.55 4.99 -9.60
CA PHE A 62 -10.44 5.51 -10.62
C PHE A 62 -9.74 5.73 -11.96
N GLU A 63 -8.53 6.29 -11.96
CA GLU A 63 -7.75 6.51 -13.17
C GLU A 63 -7.40 5.17 -13.86
N ARG A 64 -7.02 4.14 -13.10
CA ARG A 64 -6.75 2.79 -13.63
C ARG A 64 -7.98 2.19 -14.31
N VAL A 65 -9.16 2.32 -13.71
CA VAL A 65 -10.42 1.84 -14.29
C VAL A 65 -10.78 2.66 -15.53
N ARG A 66 -10.64 3.99 -15.48
CA ARG A 66 -10.89 4.89 -16.61
C ARG A 66 -9.99 4.55 -17.81
N ARG A 67 -8.70 4.34 -17.60
CA ARG A 67 -7.76 3.92 -18.65
C ARG A 67 -8.14 2.57 -19.26
N ARG A 68 -8.59 1.60 -18.43
CA ARG A 68 -9.11 0.31 -18.93
C ARG A 68 -10.34 0.51 -19.81
N ASN A 69 -11.32 1.31 -19.38
CA ASN A 69 -12.53 1.58 -20.17
C ASN A 69 -12.23 2.27 -21.50
N ILE A 70 -11.30 3.22 -21.55
CA ILE A 70 -10.89 3.86 -22.81
C ILE A 70 -10.21 2.85 -23.75
N ASN A 71 -9.39 1.93 -23.22
CA ASN A 71 -8.76 0.89 -24.04
C ASN A 71 -9.75 -0.18 -24.51
N ILE A 72 -10.78 -0.51 -23.72
CA ILE A 72 -11.84 -1.44 -24.13
C ILE A 72 -12.63 -0.84 -25.30
N LEU A 73 -13.02 0.44 -25.22
CA LEU A 73 -13.72 1.13 -26.32
C LEU A 73 -12.90 1.23 -27.62
N LYS A 74 -11.56 1.21 -27.54
CA LYS A 74 -10.67 1.22 -28.70
C LYS A 74 -10.34 -0.19 -29.23
N GLY A 75 -10.63 -1.25 -28.47
CA GLY A 75 -10.35 -2.64 -28.85
C GLY A 75 -11.38 -3.24 -29.82
N ASP A 76 -12.61 -2.74 -29.81
CA ASP A 76 -13.73 -3.23 -30.63
C ASP A 76 -13.83 -2.61 -32.04
N MET A 77 -12.91 -1.72 -32.41
CA MET A 77 -12.80 -1.16 -33.77
C MET A 77 -11.57 -1.70 -34.52
N ARG A 78 -11.28 -2.99 -34.43
CA ARG A 78 -10.38 -3.64 -35.40
C ARG A 78 -11.22 -4.13 -36.60
N PRO A 79 -10.91 -3.70 -37.84
CA PRO A 79 -11.58 -4.18 -39.05
C PRO A 79 -11.34 -5.66 -39.32
#